data_AF-A0A4S8S2S2-F1
#
_entry.id   AF-A0A4S8S2S2-F1
#
_cell.length_a   1.000
_cell.length_b   1.000
_cell.length_c   1.000
_cell.angle_alpha   90.00
_cell.angle_beta   90.00
_cell.angle_gamma   90.00
#
_symmetry.space_group_name_H-M   'P 1'
#
loop_
_entity.id
_entity.type
_entity.pdbx_description
1 polymer ?
#
loop_
_entity_poly.entity_id
_entity_poly.type
_entity_poly.pdbx_seq_one_letter_code
_entity_poly.pdbx_strand_id
1 'polypeptide(L)'
;MAGTGPTLLQTTAQVRSSNIRFIQSSSSSLQTLSSLPTDQLVILFTPAIPSTDGHEDPFEILGRSLSKWRARVRHVPFVAKVGLTDLHVAWIRKSGAIVVVNCDPALLMNSKTNTRMPSQSKFTAQVAAILRDNCGGSQVPLSSVCIGLSVAPPADTSGYDNVIVSRYYSKAAMEQSASMLMCQ
;
A
#
# COMPACT_ATOMS: atom_id res chain seq x y z
N MET A 1 10.09 10.59 -59.72
CA MET A 1 10.15 10.75 -58.26
C MET A 1 8.74 10.74 -57.71
N ALA A 2 8.32 9.66 -57.07
CA ALA A 2 7.13 9.61 -56.24
C ALA A 2 7.34 8.47 -55.23
N GLY A 3 7.63 8.83 -53.98
CA GLY A 3 7.90 7.90 -52.90
C GLY A 3 6.60 7.46 -52.24
N THR A 4 6.38 6.14 -52.19
CA THR A 4 5.28 5.52 -51.46
C THR A 4 5.78 5.19 -50.05
N GLY A 5 5.41 6.00 -49.06
CA GLY A 5 5.67 5.71 -47.65
C GLY A 5 4.62 4.76 -47.07
N PRO A 6 4.98 3.77 -46.24
CA PRO A 6 4.02 2.84 -45.65
C PRO A 6 3.22 3.50 -44.53
N THR A 7 1.89 3.36 -44.63
CA THR A 7 0.91 3.72 -43.59
C THR A 7 1.11 2.85 -42.34
N LEU A 8 1.64 3.46 -41.28
CA LEU A 8 1.73 2.86 -39.96
C LEU A 8 0.33 2.83 -39.32
N LEU A 9 -0.26 1.63 -39.27
CA LEU A 9 -1.46 1.36 -38.48
C LEU A 9 -1.11 1.51 -37.00
N GLN A 10 -1.49 2.65 -36.43
CA GLN A 10 -1.38 2.91 -35.00
C GLN A 10 -2.51 2.14 -34.30
N THR A 11 -2.23 0.89 -33.92
CA THR A 11 -3.11 0.12 -33.03
C THR A 11 -3.13 0.82 -31.69
N THR A 12 -4.16 1.61 -31.44
CA THR A 12 -4.48 2.10 -30.11
C THR A 12 -4.89 0.89 -29.26
N ALA A 13 -3.91 0.30 -28.57
CA ALA A 13 -4.17 -0.63 -27.50
C ALA A 13 -4.97 0.14 -26.44
N GLN A 14 -6.28 -0.09 -26.44
CA GLN A 14 -7.20 0.43 -25.45
C GLN A 14 -6.75 -0.12 -24.09
N VAL A 15 -6.03 0.69 -23.32
CA VAL A 15 -5.55 0.35 -21.99
C VAL A 15 -6.78 0.02 -21.14
N ARG A 16 -7.04 -1.27 -20.93
CA ARG A 16 -7.97 -1.71 -19.88
C ARG A 16 -7.43 -1.15 -18.59
N SER A 17 -8.03 -0.07 -18.08
CA SER A 17 -7.65 0.50 -16.79
C SER A 17 -7.90 -0.57 -15.73
N SER A 18 -6.85 -1.30 -15.33
CA SER A 18 -6.95 -2.25 -14.25
C SER A 18 -7.36 -1.49 -12.99
N ASN A 19 -8.33 -2.03 -12.26
CA ASN A 19 -8.80 -1.42 -11.01
C ASN A 19 -7.72 -1.41 -9.92
N ILE A 20 -6.57 -2.06 -10.19
CA ILE A 20 -5.40 -2.20 -9.33
C ILE A 20 -4.16 -2.03 -10.18
N ARG A 21 -3.24 -1.16 -9.76
CA ARG A 21 -1.97 -0.92 -10.46
C ARG A 21 -0.94 -0.30 -9.53
N PHE A 22 0.34 -0.44 -9.88
CA PHE A 22 1.37 0.44 -9.34
C PHE A 22 1.22 1.83 -9.97
N ILE A 23 1.37 2.85 -9.14
CA ILE A 23 1.63 4.22 -9.60
C ILE A 23 3.08 4.64 -9.30
N GLN A 24 3.73 3.89 -8.42
CA GLN A 24 5.15 4.03 -8.08
C GLN A 24 5.66 2.65 -7.67
N SER A 25 6.84 2.29 -8.14
CA SER A 25 7.47 1.01 -7.80
C SER A 25 8.98 1.14 -7.92
N SER A 26 9.69 0.61 -6.93
CA SER A 26 11.15 0.48 -6.93
C SER A 26 11.50 -1.00 -6.98
N SER A 27 12.18 -1.43 -8.04
CA SER A 27 12.60 -2.82 -8.21
C SER A 27 13.50 -3.30 -7.08
N SER A 28 14.42 -2.45 -6.60
CA SER A 28 15.28 -2.81 -5.47
C SER A 28 14.48 -2.98 -4.18
N SER A 29 13.52 -2.07 -3.91
CA SER A 29 12.65 -2.17 -2.73
C SER A 29 11.77 -3.42 -2.77
N LEU A 30 11.18 -3.72 -3.94
CA LEU A 30 10.32 -4.91 -4.11
C LEU A 30 11.14 -6.19 -4.04
N GLN A 31 12.35 -6.21 -4.58
CA GLN A 31 13.28 -7.32 -4.40
C GLN A 31 13.68 -7.50 -2.94
N THR A 32 14.01 -6.43 -2.22
CA THR A 32 14.30 -6.52 -0.78
C THR A 32 13.10 -7.05 -0.01
N LEU A 33 11.89 -6.55 -0.28
CA LEU A 33 10.65 -7.03 0.35
C LEU A 33 10.40 -8.52 0.07
N SER A 34 10.56 -8.95 -1.18
CA SER A 34 10.33 -10.34 -1.62
C SER A 34 11.47 -11.29 -1.25
N SER A 35 12.64 -10.78 -0.82
CA SER A 35 13.82 -11.57 -0.42
C SER A 35 14.26 -11.37 1.04
N LEU A 36 13.45 -10.71 1.88
CA LEU A 36 13.72 -10.56 3.31
C LEU A 36 14.13 -11.91 3.97
N PRO A 37 15.00 -11.88 4.97
CA PRO A 37 15.24 -13.06 5.82
C PRO A 37 13.97 -13.55 6.53
N THR A 38 13.88 -14.86 6.81
CA THR A 38 12.68 -15.47 7.44
C THR A 38 12.41 -14.98 8.86
N ASP A 39 13.44 -14.47 9.55
CA ASP A 39 13.34 -13.88 10.88
C ASP A 39 12.95 -12.39 10.87
N GLN A 40 12.87 -11.76 9.71
CA GLN A 40 12.45 -10.36 9.59
C GLN A 40 10.93 -10.23 9.58
N LEU A 41 10.43 -9.16 10.22
CA LEU A 41 9.00 -8.85 10.30
C LEU A 41 8.56 -7.99 9.12
N VAL A 42 7.44 -8.34 8.49
CA VAL A 42 6.68 -7.41 7.65
C VAL A 42 5.59 -6.80 8.52
N ILE A 43 5.67 -5.51 8.80
CA ILE A 43 4.62 -4.81 9.56
C ILE A 43 3.59 -4.28 8.58
N LEU A 44 2.36 -4.73 8.72
CA LEU A 44 1.21 -4.25 7.97
C LEU A 44 0.40 -3.30 8.86
N PHE A 45 0.55 -2.00 8.62
CA PHE A 45 -0.25 -0.97 9.28
C PHE A 45 -1.55 -0.75 8.53
N THR A 46 -2.66 -0.82 9.25
CA THR A 46 -3.99 -0.64 8.65
C THR A 46 -4.87 0.29 9.46
N PRO A 47 -5.71 1.10 8.83
CA PRO A 47 -6.59 1.98 9.57
C PRO A 47 -7.62 1.13 10.32
N ALA A 48 -7.76 1.38 11.62
CA ALA A 48 -8.81 0.80 12.45
C ALA A 48 -10.15 1.41 12.04
N ILE A 49 -10.99 0.60 11.40
CA ILE A 49 -12.27 1.04 10.88
C ILE A 49 -13.39 0.43 11.73
N PRO A 50 -14.32 1.23 12.26
CA PRO A 50 -15.49 0.70 12.95
C PRO A 50 -16.37 -0.03 11.93
N SER A 51 -16.54 -1.34 12.10
CA SER A 51 -17.54 -2.13 11.38
C SER A 51 -18.90 -1.93 12.06
N THR A 52 -19.93 -1.50 11.32
CA THR A 52 -21.29 -1.35 11.86
C THR A 52 -21.97 -2.70 12.09
N ASP A 53 -21.47 -3.75 11.44
CA ASP A 53 -22.17 -5.03 11.31
C ASP A 53 -21.41 -6.16 12.02
N GLY A 54 -20.38 -5.83 12.81
CA GLY A 54 -19.54 -6.81 13.52
C GLY A 54 -18.61 -7.62 12.61
N HIS A 55 -18.55 -7.30 11.31
CA HIS A 55 -17.66 -7.97 10.37
C HIS A 55 -16.18 -7.77 10.72
N GLU A 56 -15.41 -8.82 10.43
CA GLU A 56 -13.95 -8.91 10.47
C GLU A 56 -13.25 -7.72 9.80
N ASP A 57 -12.02 -7.46 10.23
CA ASP A 57 -11.16 -6.40 9.68
C ASP A 57 -11.10 -6.51 8.14
N PRO A 58 -11.48 -5.44 7.39
CA PRO A 58 -11.55 -5.50 5.92
C PRO A 58 -10.19 -5.76 5.28
N PHE A 59 -9.10 -5.57 6.01
CA PHE A 59 -7.73 -5.78 5.54
C PHE A 59 -7.10 -7.07 6.03
N GLU A 60 -7.83 -7.90 6.80
CA GLU A 60 -7.35 -9.22 7.21
C GLU A 60 -6.88 -10.03 6.00
N ILE A 61 -7.64 -9.97 4.90
CA ILE A 61 -7.32 -10.67 3.65
C ILE A 61 -5.96 -10.24 3.10
N LEU A 62 -5.61 -8.95 3.18
CA LEU A 62 -4.30 -8.47 2.74
C LEU A 62 -3.19 -9.08 3.61
N GLY A 63 -3.34 -9.05 4.93
CA GLY A 63 -2.40 -9.67 5.86
C GLY A 63 -2.22 -11.16 5.60
N ARG A 64 -3.33 -11.90 5.50
CA ARG A 64 -3.33 -13.34 5.19
C ARG A 64 -2.70 -13.64 3.83
N SER A 65 -2.92 -12.78 2.85
CA SER A 65 -2.32 -12.93 1.53
C SER A 65 -0.82 -12.75 1.61
N LEU A 66 -0.32 -11.65 2.20
CA LEU A 66 1.11 -11.45 2.42
C LEU A 66 1.75 -12.63 3.16
N SER A 67 1.02 -13.23 4.12
CA SER A 67 1.49 -14.40 4.86
C SER A 67 1.70 -15.65 4.03
N LYS A 68 1.10 -15.76 2.82
CA LYS A 68 1.36 -16.86 1.88
C LYS A 68 2.82 -16.87 1.40
N TRP A 69 3.44 -15.69 1.31
CA TRP A 69 4.85 -15.54 0.92
C TRP A 69 5.77 -15.35 2.13
N ARG A 70 5.25 -14.83 3.24
CA ARG A 70 6.04 -14.41 4.40
C ARG A 70 5.46 -14.90 5.71
N ALA A 71 6.15 -15.82 6.37
CA ALA A 71 5.68 -16.39 7.64
C ALA A 71 5.48 -15.37 8.77
N ARG A 72 6.14 -14.20 8.69
CA ARG A 72 6.22 -13.21 9.78
C ARG A 72 5.58 -11.87 9.43
N VAL A 73 4.33 -11.90 8.97
CA VAL A 73 3.50 -10.68 8.83
C VAL A 73 2.83 -10.35 10.16
N ARG A 74 3.01 -9.11 10.64
CA ARG A 74 2.31 -8.60 11.82
C ARG A 74 1.31 -7.54 11.40
N HIS A 75 0.04 -7.81 11.62
CA HIS A 75 -1.03 -6.84 11.46
C HIS A 75 -1.06 -5.88 12.65
N VAL A 76 -0.97 -4.57 12.40
CA VAL A 76 -0.96 -3.54 13.44
C VAL A 76 -1.97 -2.44 13.07
N PRO A 77 -3.18 -2.45 13.65
CA PRO A 77 -4.17 -1.43 13.35
C PRO A 77 -3.77 -0.08 13.98
N PHE A 78 -4.07 1.02 13.30
CA PHE A 78 -3.89 2.38 13.81
C PHE A 78 -5.19 3.18 13.72
N VAL A 79 -5.48 3.98 14.75
CA VAL A 79 -6.59 4.93 14.70
C VAL A 79 -6.07 6.23 14.12
N ALA A 80 -6.49 6.59 12.91
CA ALA A 80 -5.97 7.77 12.20
C ALA A 80 -6.02 9.07 13.05
N LYS A 81 -7.09 9.25 13.84
CA LYS A 81 -7.25 10.42 14.73
C LYS A 81 -6.24 10.44 15.89
N VAL A 82 -5.84 9.28 16.40
CA VAL A 82 -4.83 9.14 17.46
C VAL A 82 -3.44 9.35 16.88
N GLY A 83 -3.21 8.83 15.67
CA GLY A 83 -1.92 8.93 14.99
C GLY A 83 -0.91 7.92 15.52
N LEU A 84 0.37 8.25 15.36
CA LEU A 84 1.49 7.38 15.69
C LEU A 84 1.70 7.30 17.22
N THR A 85 2.03 6.11 17.72
CA THR A 85 2.18 5.83 19.16
C THR A 85 3.51 5.12 19.40
N ASP A 86 3.96 5.05 20.65
CA ASP A 86 5.22 4.36 21.00
C ASP A 86 5.22 2.89 20.59
N LEU A 87 4.05 2.23 20.62
CA LEU A 87 3.90 0.86 20.13
C LEU A 87 4.15 0.79 18.62
N HIS A 88 3.62 1.73 17.84
CA HIS A 88 3.91 1.82 16.40
C HIS A 88 5.40 2.04 16.16
N VAL A 89 6.05 2.96 16.89
CA VAL A 89 7.50 3.20 16.80
C VAL A 89 8.28 1.92 17.09
N ALA A 90 7.91 1.18 18.13
CA ALA A 90 8.57 -0.07 18.50
C ALA A 90 8.46 -1.14 17.40
N TRP A 91 7.33 -1.20 16.68
CA TRP A 91 7.18 -2.08 15.53
C TRP A 91 7.99 -1.63 14.32
N ILE A 92 8.02 -0.32 14.03
CA ILE A 92 8.84 0.25 12.95
C ILE A 92 10.31 -0.10 13.16
N ARG A 93 10.83 0.03 14.39
CA ARG A 93 12.23 -0.31 14.71
C ARG A 93 12.57 -1.80 14.57
N LYS A 94 11.56 -2.68 14.60
CA LYS A 94 11.72 -4.14 14.49
C LYS A 94 11.39 -4.67 13.10
N SER A 95 10.94 -3.82 12.18
CA SER A 95 10.49 -4.23 10.86
C SER A 95 11.65 -4.42 9.89
N GLY A 96 11.60 -5.50 9.11
CA GLY A 96 12.42 -5.63 7.90
C GLY A 96 11.75 -4.99 6.67
N ALA A 97 10.42 -4.85 6.69
CA ALA A 97 9.67 -4.03 5.75
C ALA A 97 8.34 -3.56 6.35
N ILE A 98 7.80 -2.48 5.79
CA ILE A 98 6.52 -1.90 6.18
C ILE A 98 5.59 -1.79 4.97
N VAL A 99 4.35 -2.20 5.18
CA VAL A 99 3.22 -1.94 4.28
C VAL A 99 2.19 -1.10 5.03
N VAL A 100 1.79 0.04 4.47
CA VAL A 100 0.74 0.90 5.04
C VAL A 100 -0.48 0.87 4.13
N VAL A 101 -1.65 0.62 4.70
CA VAL A 101 -2.92 0.79 3.99
C VAL A 101 -3.44 2.19 4.22
N ASN A 102 -3.81 2.86 3.14
CA ASN A 102 -4.58 4.11 3.18
C ASN A 102 -5.93 3.83 2.55
N CYS A 103 -7.03 4.05 3.27
CA CYS A 103 -8.36 3.76 2.77
C CYS A 103 -9.25 4.99 2.81
N ASP A 104 -9.92 5.27 1.69
CA ASP A 104 -10.89 6.33 1.56
C ASP A 104 -12.07 6.09 2.51
N PRO A 105 -12.33 6.99 3.48
CA PRO A 105 -13.45 6.83 4.39
C PRO A 105 -14.80 6.73 3.67
N ALA A 106 -14.96 7.26 2.46
CA ALA A 106 -16.19 7.14 1.68
C ALA A 106 -16.50 5.70 1.23
N LEU A 107 -15.48 4.83 1.18
CA LEU A 107 -15.67 3.40 0.92
C LEU A 107 -16.09 2.61 2.17
N LEU A 108 -15.96 3.21 3.35
CA LEU A 108 -16.08 2.53 4.63
C LEU A 108 -17.27 3.01 5.45
N MET A 109 -17.75 4.22 5.16
CA MET A 109 -18.90 4.82 5.80
C MET A 109 -19.81 5.40 4.74
N ASN A 110 -21.11 5.14 4.84
CA ASN A 110 -22.17 5.76 4.01
C ASN A 110 -22.30 7.29 4.27
N SER A 111 -21.32 7.91 4.92
CA SER A 111 -21.33 9.28 5.38
C SER A 111 -20.37 10.13 4.56
N LYS A 112 -20.90 11.26 4.08
CA LYS A 112 -20.26 12.26 3.20
C LYS A 112 -19.05 12.99 3.81
N THR A 113 -18.42 12.46 4.85
CA THR A 113 -17.34 13.14 5.58
C THR A 113 -15.96 12.65 5.13
N ASN A 114 -15.35 13.42 4.22
CA ASN A 114 -13.96 13.27 3.74
C ASN A 114 -12.87 13.55 4.81
N THR A 115 -13.23 13.64 6.10
CA THR A 115 -12.37 14.22 7.15
C THR A 115 -11.27 13.29 7.67
N ARG A 116 -11.27 12.00 7.33
CA ARG A 116 -10.30 11.02 7.88
C ARG A 116 -9.04 10.82 7.04
N MET A 117 -9.06 11.12 5.74
CA MET A 117 -7.90 10.89 4.86
C MET A 117 -6.66 11.70 5.26
N PRO A 118 -6.76 13.00 5.62
CA PRO A 118 -5.59 13.78 6.06
C PRO A 118 -4.88 13.19 7.28
N SER A 119 -5.63 12.49 8.15
CA SER A 119 -5.07 11.86 9.35
C SER A 119 -4.28 10.58 9.03
N GLN A 120 -4.69 9.82 8.00
CA GLN A 120 -3.92 8.66 7.51
C GLN A 120 -2.63 9.12 6.82
N SER A 121 -2.70 10.15 5.97
CA SER A 121 -1.51 10.75 5.34
C SER A 121 -0.52 11.27 6.38
N LYS A 122 -1.00 11.89 7.47
CA LYS A 122 -0.15 12.31 8.58
C LYS A 122 0.54 11.12 9.26
N PHE A 123 -0.20 10.06 9.57
CA PHE A 123 0.37 8.83 10.16
C PHE A 123 1.49 8.28 9.28
N THR A 124 1.23 8.13 7.98
CA THR A 124 2.23 7.71 7.01
C THR A 124 3.47 8.59 7.01
N ALA A 125 3.30 9.91 6.96
CA ALA A 125 4.44 10.83 6.90
C ALA A 125 5.34 10.68 8.13
N GLN A 126 4.74 10.40 9.30
CA GLN A 126 5.48 10.09 10.53
C GLN A 126 6.21 8.74 10.45
N VAL A 127 5.59 7.70 9.88
CA VAL A 127 6.26 6.40 9.64
C VAL A 127 7.50 6.60 8.75
N ALA A 128 7.36 7.32 7.65
CA ALA A 128 8.46 7.60 6.73
C ALA A 128 9.58 8.41 7.40
N ALA A 129 9.25 9.40 8.25
CA ALA A 129 10.23 10.16 9.01
C ALA A 129 11.03 9.28 9.98
N ILE A 130 10.34 8.43 10.75
CA ILE A 130 10.99 7.53 11.70
C ILE A 130 11.90 6.52 10.99
N LEU A 131 11.51 6.03 9.82
CA LEU A 131 12.38 5.18 9.02
C LEU A 131 13.65 5.91 8.59
N ARG A 132 13.53 7.13 8.05
CA ARG A 132 14.71 7.93 7.65
C ARG A 132 15.66 8.18 8.82
N ASP A 133 15.12 8.49 9.99
CA ASP A 133 15.93 8.81 11.18
C ASP A 133 16.63 7.57 11.78
N ASN A 134 16.06 6.38 11.59
CA ASN A 134 16.60 5.14 12.17
C ASN A 134 17.49 4.32 11.22
N CYS A 135 17.54 4.64 9.93
CA CYS A 135 18.28 3.84 8.94
C CYS A 135 19.79 4.16 8.99
N GLY A 136 20.52 3.47 9.88
CA GLY A 136 21.98 3.41 9.91
C GLY A 136 22.60 2.64 8.73
N GLY A 137 22.12 2.84 7.50
CA GLY A 137 22.67 2.28 6.26
C GLY A 137 21.83 1.21 5.55
N SER A 138 20.83 0.60 6.22
CA SER A 138 19.91 -0.37 5.59
C SER A 138 18.54 0.27 5.32
N GLN A 139 18.13 0.36 4.06
CA GLN A 139 16.85 0.94 3.67
C GLN A 139 15.73 -0.08 3.85
N VAL A 140 14.89 0.11 4.87
CA VAL A 140 13.68 -0.69 5.10
C VAL A 140 12.64 -0.33 4.04
N PRO A 141 12.15 -1.29 3.22
CA PRO A 141 11.11 -1.03 2.23
C PRO A 141 9.85 -0.47 2.85
N LEU A 142 9.36 0.65 2.32
CA LEU A 142 8.09 1.27 2.72
C LEU A 142 7.11 1.28 1.54
N SER A 143 6.08 0.45 1.62
CA SER A 143 5.06 0.31 0.57
C SER A 143 3.70 0.82 1.02
N SER A 144 2.91 1.34 0.09
CA SER A 144 1.53 1.77 0.32
C SER A 144 0.54 0.97 -0.52
N VAL A 145 -0.59 0.61 0.09
CA VAL A 145 -1.80 0.16 -0.61
C VAL A 145 -2.89 1.21 -0.39
N CYS A 146 -3.12 2.05 -1.39
CA CYS A 146 -4.11 3.11 -1.38
C CYS A 146 -5.43 2.61 -1.97
N ILE A 147 -6.51 2.68 -1.21
CA ILE A 147 -7.82 2.17 -1.56
C ILE A 147 -8.78 3.33 -1.63
N GLY A 148 -9.36 3.61 -2.80
CA GLY A 148 -10.24 4.77 -2.98
C GLY A 148 -10.99 4.76 -4.29
N LEU A 149 -12.15 5.42 -4.34
CA LEU A 149 -12.97 5.52 -5.56
C LEU A 149 -12.29 6.35 -6.66
N SER A 150 -11.43 7.28 -6.24
CA SER A 150 -10.64 8.12 -7.13
C SER A 150 -9.54 7.31 -7.81
N VAL A 151 -9.49 7.42 -9.14
CA VAL A 151 -8.43 6.84 -9.97
C VAL A 151 -7.17 7.74 -9.97
N ALA A 152 -7.29 8.96 -9.42
CA ALA A 152 -6.18 9.89 -9.30
C ALA A 152 -5.13 9.36 -8.33
N PRO A 153 -3.83 9.62 -8.59
CA PRO A 153 -2.78 9.31 -7.64
C PRO A 153 -3.06 9.99 -6.28
N PRO A 154 -2.64 9.40 -5.16
CA PRO A 154 -2.56 10.10 -3.89
C PRO A 154 -1.77 11.40 -4.08
N ALA A 155 -2.18 12.46 -3.39
CA ALA A 155 -1.56 13.79 -3.55
C ALA A 155 -0.07 13.82 -3.18
N ASP A 156 0.42 12.87 -2.38
CA ASP A 156 1.82 12.72 -2.02
C ASP A 156 2.21 11.23 -1.93
N THR A 157 3.20 10.83 -2.74
CA THR A 157 3.82 9.49 -2.73
C THR A 157 5.30 9.53 -2.36
N SER A 158 5.85 10.70 -2.06
CA SER A 158 7.30 10.93 -1.91
C SER A 158 7.96 10.15 -0.77
N GLY A 159 7.16 9.69 0.20
CA GLY A 159 7.62 8.89 1.33
C GLY A 159 7.61 7.37 1.12
N TYR A 160 7.08 6.86 0.02
CA TYR A 160 6.99 5.43 -0.25
C TYR A 160 8.00 5.00 -1.32
N ASP A 161 8.45 3.76 -1.28
CA ASP A 161 9.16 3.15 -2.40
C ASP A 161 8.16 2.62 -3.45
N ASN A 162 7.07 2.02 -2.97
CA ASN A 162 6.05 1.37 -3.79
C ASN A 162 4.67 1.86 -3.41
N VAL A 163 3.83 2.17 -4.40
CA VAL A 163 2.45 2.59 -4.17
C VAL A 163 1.54 1.85 -5.15
N ILE A 164 0.67 1.01 -4.58
CA ILE A 164 -0.42 0.35 -5.28
C ILE A 164 -1.68 1.17 -5.03
N VAL A 165 -2.42 1.46 -6.09
CA VAL A 165 -3.78 1.99 -5.98
C VAL A 165 -4.78 0.89 -6.31
N SER A 166 -5.82 0.77 -5.51
CA SER A 166 -6.96 -0.12 -5.73
C SER A 166 -8.27 0.65 -5.58
N ARG A 167 -9.26 0.35 -6.42
CA ARG A 167 -10.57 1.00 -6.33
C ARG A 167 -11.44 0.48 -5.19
N TYR A 168 -11.17 -0.75 -4.73
CA TYR A 168 -11.95 -1.47 -3.73
C TYR A 168 -11.03 -2.34 -2.84
N TYR A 169 -11.51 -2.73 -1.67
CA TYR A 169 -10.84 -3.67 -0.76
C TYR A 169 -11.39 -5.11 -0.88
N SER A 170 -11.93 -5.49 -2.03
CA SER A 170 -12.46 -6.85 -2.24
C SER A 170 -11.36 -7.91 -2.05
N LYS A 171 -11.77 -9.16 -1.75
CA LYS A 171 -10.83 -10.27 -1.57
C LYS A 171 -9.81 -10.38 -2.72
N ALA A 172 -10.30 -10.41 -3.95
CA ALA A 172 -9.45 -10.50 -5.14
C ALA A 172 -8.49 -9.30 -5.25
N ALA A 173 -8.93 -8.11 -4.82
CA ALA A 173 -8.10 -6.92 -4.88
C ALA A 173 -6.95 -6.94 -3.88
N MET A 174 -7.22 -7.41 -2.66
CA MET A 174 -6.19 -7.55 -1.62
C MET A 174 -5.21 -8.68 -1.95
N GLU A 175 -5.70 -9.79 -2.49
CA GLU A 175 -4.85 -10.89 -2.98
C GLU A 175 -3.94 -10.44 -4.13
N GLN A 176 -4.48 -9.68 -5.09
CA GLN A 176 -3.70 -9.13 -6.20
C GLN A 176 -2.67 -8.11 -5.71
N SER A 177 -3.03 -7.23 -4.77
CA SER A 177 -2.10 -6.24 -4.20
C SER A 177 -0.94 -6.92 -3.47
N ALA A 178 -1.22 -7.97 -2.69
CA ALA A 178 -0.18 -8.75 -2.03
C ALA A 178 0.74 -9.45 -3.05
N SER A 179 0.18 -10.06 -4.09
CA SER A 179 0.94 -10.67 -5.18
C SER A 179 1.85 -9.66 -5.87
N MET A 180 1.35 -8.45 -6.15
CA MET A 180 2.16 -7.39 -6.77
C MET A 180 3.34 -6.95 -5.90
N LEU A 181 3.20 -6.95 -4.57
CA LEU A 181 4.29 -6.63 -3.65
C LEU A 181 5.31 -7.76 -3.48
N MET A 182 4.89 -9.02 -3.65
CA MET A 182 5.68 -10.20 -3.27
C MET A 182 6.20 -11.03 -4.45
N CYS A 183 5.53 -11.00 -5.60
CA CYS A 183 5.91 -11.72 -6.81
C CYS A 183 6.56 -10.75 -7.79
N GLN A 184 7.88 -10.89 -7.97
CA GLN A 184 8.63 -10.33 -9.08
C GLN A 184 9.45 -11.43 -9.75
#